data_AF-A0A1M7J2Y7-F1
#
_entry.id   AF-A0A1M7J2Y7-F1
#
_cell.length_a   1.000
_cell.length_b   1.000
_cell.length_c   1.000
_cell.angle_alpha   90.00
_cell.angle_beta   90.00
_cell.angle_gamma   90.00
#
_symmetry.space_group_name_H-M   'P 1'
#
loop_
_entity.id
_entity.type
_entity.pdbx_description
1 polymer ?
#
loop_
_entity_poly.entity_id
_entity_poly.type
_entity_poly.pdbx_seq_one_letter_code
_entity_poly.pdbx_strand_id
1 'polypeptide(L)'
;MKKKSGKTFILSGLILLFAGLLTDIRVILRLLKAITAPELDKIGIIGGADEPTARFLIESIFRDMNIIEKAGLLLIIIALVLIIIGIIKCIINKHNKE
;
A
#
# COMPACT_ATOMS: atom_id res chain seq x y z
N MET A 1 -8.26 -16.20 28.75
CA MET A 1 -7.40 -15.11 28.21
C MET A 1 -8.16 -14.33 27.12
N LYS A 2 -8.55 -13.07 27.36
CA LYS A 2 -9.43 -12.29 26.47
C LYS A 2 -8.73 -11.92 25.15
N LYS A 3 -9.33 -12.36 24.03
CA LYS A 3 -9.12 -12.01 22.60
C LYS A 3 -8.46 -10.64 22.35
N LYS A 4 -7.12 -10.54 22.50
CA LYS A 4 -6.31 -9.37 22.07
C LYS A 4 -5.71 -9.54 20.66
N SER A 5 -5.96 -10.66 19.98
CA SER A 5 -5.27 -10.99 18.73
C SER A 5 -5.51 -9.99 17.59
N GLY A 6 -6.71 -9.39 17.50
CA GLY A 6 -7.03 -8.38 16.47
C GLY A 6 -6.11 -7.15 16.53
N LYS A 7 -5.80 -6.66 17.75
CA LYS A 7 -4.89 -5.51 17.93
C LYS A 7 -3.44 -5.86 17.55
N THR A 8 -3.04 -7.11 17.77
CA THR A 8 -1.71 -7.60 17.38
C THR A 8 -1.56 -7.64 15.86
N PHE A 9 -2.58 -8.07 15.12
CA PHE A 9 -2.56 -8.06 13.64
C PHE A 9 -2.45 -6.64 13.07
N ILE A 10 -3.15 -5.67 13.66
CA ILE A 10 -3.05 -4.25 13.26
C ILE A 10 -1.64 -3.71 13.55
N LEU A 11 -1.09 -4.01 14.73
CA LEU A 11 0.25 -3.55 15.11
C LEU A 11 1.34 -4.17 14.22
N SER A 12 1.29 -5.49 13.97
CA SER A 12 2.23 -6.16 13.08
C SER A 12 2.10 -5.64 11.64
N GLY A 13 0.86 -5.39 11.19
CA GLY A 13 0.59 -4.78 9.89
C GLY A 13 1.18 -3.38 9.78
N LEU A 14 1.02 -2.53 10.80
CA LEU A 14 1.64 -1.20 10.84
C LEU A 14 3.17 -1.26 10.78
N ILE A 15 3.80 -2.18 11.52
CA ILE A 15 5.27 -2.34 11.50
C ILE A 15 5.75 -2.75 10.10
N LEU A 16 5.06 -3.72 9.48
CA LEU A 16 5.37 -4.15 8.12
C LEU A 16 5.12 -3.04 7.09
N LEU A 17 4.09 -2.22 7.30
CA LEU A 17 3.80 -1.07 6.45
C LEU A 17 4.94 -0.05 6.51
N PHE A 18 5.40 0.29 7.72
CA PHE A 18 6.53 1.20 7.91
C PHE A 18 7.82 0.63 7.32
N ALA A 19 8.09 -0.67 7.51
CA ALA A 19 9.26 -1.32 6.93
C ALA A 19 9.24 -1.26 5.40
N GLY A 20 8.09 -1.59 4.77
CA GLY A 20 7.91 -1.50 3.33
C GLY A 20 8.00 -0.06 2.79
N LEU A 21 7.43 0.91 3.52
CA LEU A 21 7.55 2.32 3.15
C LEU A 21 8.99 2.82 3.16
N LEU A 22 9.79 2.37 4.13
CA LEU A 22 11.20 2.74 4.24
C LEU A 22 12.04 2.15 3.11
N THR A 23 11.77 0.90 2.71
CA THR A 23 12.46 0.28 1.58
C THR A 23 12.09 0.94 0.25
N ASP A 24 10.85 1.43 0.12
CA ASP A 24 10.31 1.96 -1.13
C ASP A 24 10.23 3.49 -1.17
N ILE A 25 10.88 4.20 -0.24
CA ILE A 25 10.73 5.65 -0.12
C ILE A 25 11.08 6.40 -1.41
N ARG A 26 12.04 5.88 -2.20
CA ARG A 26 12.40 6.43 -3.52
C ARG A 26 11.29 6.22 -4.55
N VAL A 27 10.69 5.04 -4.57
CA VAL A 27 9.57 4.69 -5.46
C VAL A 27 8.35 5.55 -5.13
N ILE A 28 8.05 5.71 -3.84
CA ILE A 28 6.96 6.57 -3.37
C ILE A 28 7.21 8.03 -3.74
N LEU A 29 8.43 8.55 -3.59
CA LEU A 29 8.78 9.91 -4.02
C LEU A 29 8.68 10.09 -5.53
N ARG A 30 9.08 9.09 -6.33
CA ARG A 30 8.90 9.10 -7.79
C ARG A 30 7.42 9.08 -8.18
N LEU A 31 6.62 8.25 -7.50
CA LEU A 31 5.18 8.17 -7.70
C LEU A 31 4.49 9.49 -7.31
N LEU A 32 4.89 10.10 -6.19
CA LEU A 32 4.40 11.40 -5.76
C LEU A 32 4.76 12.49 -6.78
N LYS A 33 6.00 12.50 -7.29
CA LYS A 33 6.41 13.41 -8.37
C LYS A 33 5.63 13.16 -9.65
N ALA A 34 5.38 11.91 -10.04
CA ALA A 34 4.59 11.58 -11.22
C ALA A 34 3.13 12.05 -11.09
N ILE A 35 2.53 11.90 -9.90
CA ILE A 35 1.15 12.34 -9.61
C ILE A 35 1.04 13.88 -9.47
N THR A 36 2.10 14.54 -8.99
CA THR A 36 2.14 15.99 -8.78
C THR A 36 2.78 16.73 -9.97
N ALA A 37 3.25 16.01 -11.00
CA ALA A 37 3.90 16.63 -12.14
C ALA A 37 2.88 17.41 -12.98
N PRO A 38 3.18 18.66 -13.35
CA PRO A 38 2.28 19.50 -14.16
C PRO A 38 2.10 19.00 -15.60
N GLU A 39 2.83 17.98 -16.04
CA GLU A 39 2.61 17.35 -17.36
C GLU A 39 1.35 16.45 -17.43
N LEU A 40 0.72 16.19 -16.29
CA LEU A 40 -0.59 15.54 -16.21
C LEU A 40 -1.69 16.35 -16.90
N ASP A 41 -1.51 17.65 -17.14
CA ASP A 41 -2.49 18.47 -17.86
C ASP A 41 -2.67 18.07 -19.33
N LYS A 42 -1.78 17.24 -19.91
CA LYS A 42 -1.95 16.68 -21.26
C LYS A 42 -2.51 15.25 -21.29
N ILE A 43 -2.52 14.56 -20.16
CA ILE A 43 -3.08 13.21 -20.04
C ILE A 43 -4.25 13.36 -19.10
N GLY A 44 -5.43 13.66 -19.64
CA GLY A 44 -6.64 13.89 -18.85
C GLY A 44 -6.93 12.72 -17.91
N ILE A 45 -6.40 12.77 -16.68
CA ILE A 45 -6.75 11.87 -15.59
C ILE A 45 -8.05 12.38 -15.00
N ILE A 46 -9.11 12.37 -15.81
CA ILE A 46 -10.48 12.52 -15.35
C ILE A 46 -11.16 11.18 -15.61
N GLY A 47 -11.03 10.30 -14.63
CA GLY A 47 -11.78 9.05 -14.54
C GLY A 47 -11.21 7.89 -15.34
N GLY A 48 -10.65 6.92 -14.63
CA GLY A 48 -10.52 5.56 -15.15
C GLY A 48 -9.13 4.98 -15.04
N ALA A 49 -9.08 3.74 -14.57
CA ALA A 49 -7.96 2.84 -14.72
C ALA A 49 -7.72 2.56 -16.22
N ASP A 50 -7.16 3.53 -16.93
CA ASP A 50 -6.90 3.44 -18.35
C ASP A 50 -5.56 2.71 -18.59
N GLU A 51 -5.59 1.76 -19.53
CA GLU A 51 -4.45 0.96 -19.99
C GLU A 51 -3.17 1.78 -20.27
N PRO A 52 -3.21 2.98 -20.87
CA PRO A 52 -2.02 3.81 -21.06
C PRO A 52 -1.42 4.34 -19.76
N THR A 53 -2.24 4.70 -18.77
CA THR A 53 -1.78 5.18 -17.46
C THR A 53 -1.13 4.05 -16.67
N ALA A 54 -1.73 2.84 -16.74
CA ALA A 54 -1.15 1.64 -16.16
C ALA A 54 0.19 1.27 -16.84
N ARG A 55 0.28 1.32 -18.18
CA ARG A 55 1.54 1.10 -18.90
C ARG A 55 2.60 2.14 -18.54
N PHE A 56 2.24 3.42 -18.47
CA PHE A 56 3.18 4.48 -18.09
C PHE A 56 3.71 4.27 -16.67
N LEU A 57 2.85 3.91 -15.71
CA LEU A 57 3.26 3.57 -14.35
C LEU A 57 4.15 2.32 -14.31
N ILE A 58 3.80 1.27 -15.06
CA ILE A 58 4.60 0.03 -15.12
C ILE A 58 5.97 0.30 -15.74
N GLU A 59 6.04 1.08 -16.81
CA GLU A 59 7.27 1.34 -17.56
C GLU A 59 8.19 2.34 -16.85
N SER A 60 7.64 3.36 -16.20
CA SER A 60 8.44 4.40 -15.50
C SER A 60 8.75 4.06 -14.04
N ILE A 61 7.91 3.26 -13.36
CA ILE A 61 8.03 3.00 -11.92
C ILE A 61 8.42 1.56 -11.64
N PHE A 62 7.82 0.57 -12.31
CA PHE A 62 8.05 -0.85 -11.98
C PHE A 62 9.22 -1.49 -12.71
N ARG A 63 9.63 -0.98 -13.88
CA ARG A 63 10.70 -1.55 -14.71
C ARG A 63 12.09 -1.44 -14.06
N ASP A 64 12.34 -0.33 -13.36
CA ASP A 64 13.63 -0.04 -12.72
C ASP A 64 13.68 -0.45 -11.23
N MET A 65 12.66 -1.14 -10.71
CA MET A 65 12.67 -1.54 -9.31
C MET A 65 13.68 -2.66 -9.06
N ASN A 66 14.58 -2.40 -8.12
CA ASN A 66 15.48 -3.41 -7.59
C ASN A 66 14.71 -4.46 -6.78
N ILE A 67 15.34 -5.62 -6.56
CA ILE A 67 14.70 -6.74 -5.84
C ILE A 67 14.28 -6.38 -4.41
N ILE A 68 15.02 -5.46 -3.77
CA ILE A 68 14.70 -4.92 -2.45
C ILE A 68 13.41 -4.08 -2.49
N GLU A 69 13.23 -3.26 -3.53
CA GLU A 69 12.03 -2.43 -3.72
C GLU A 69 10.81 -3.31 -4.06
N LYS A 70 11.00 -4.37 -4.85
CA LYS A 70 9.94 -5.37 -5.08
C LYS A 70 9.50 -6.06 -3.79
N ALA A 71 10.46 -6.39 -2.93
CA ALA A 71 10.17 -6.98 -1.62
C ALA A 71 9.48 -5.97 -0.68
N GLY A 72 9.87 -4.70 -0.72
CA GLY A 72 9.20 -3.61 -0.01
C GLY A 72 7.73 -3.48 -0.40
N LEU A 73 7.45 -3.53 -1.70
CA LEU A 73 6.10 -3.38 -2.23
C LEU A 73 5.22 -4.56 -1.81
N LEU A 74 5.80 -5.76 -1.79
CA LEU A 74 5.15 -6.96 -1.26
C LEU A 74 4.85 -6.83 0.25
N LEU A 75 5.77 -6.27 1.04
CA LEU A 75 5.56 -6.01 2.47
C LEU A 75 4.41 -5.02 2.70
N ILE A 76 4.30 -3.97 1.89
CA ILE A 76 3.18 -3.01 1.93
C ILE A 76 1.84 -3.72 1.66
N ILE A 77 1.78 -4.58 0.64
CA ILE A 77 0.56 -5.33 0.30
C ILE A 77 0.16 -6.26 1.45
N ILE A 78 1.10 -7.05 1.99
CA ILE A 78 0.85 -7.96 3.11
C ILE A 78 0.41 -7.18 4.35
N ALA A 79 1.03 -6.03 4.62
CA ALA A 79 0.67 -5.15 5.72
C ALA A 79 -0.79 -4.69 5.64
N LEU A 80 -1.25 -4.25 4.47
CA LEU A 80 -2.65 -3.84 4.27
C LEU A 80 -3.62 -5.00 4.54
N VAL A 81 -3.31 -6.20 4.04
CA VAL A 81 -4.12 -7.40 4.30
C VAL A 81 -4.20 -7.71 5.80
N LEU A 82 -3.07 -7.65 6.52
CA LEU A 82 -3.05 -7.88 7.97
C LEU A 82 -3.84 -6.84 8.76
N ILE A 83 -3.76 -5.56 8.36
CA ILE A 83 -4.53 -4.48 8.97
C ILE A 83 -6.04 -4.72 8.76
N ILE A 84 -6.47 -5.05 7.55
CA ILE A 84 -7.87 -5.35 7.23
C ILE A 84 -8.38 -6.52 8.07
N ILE A 85 -7.65 -7.64 8.10
CA ILE A 85 -8.01 -8.81 8.91
C ILE A 85 -8.08 -8.44 10.40
N GLY A 86 -7.14 -7.64 10.88
CA GLY A 86 -7.10 -7.14 12.26
C GLY A 86 -8.32 -6.29 12.60
N ILE A 87 -8.72 -5.37 11.71
CA ILE A 87 -9.92 -4.53 11.84
C ILE A 87 -11.18 -5.39 11.87
N ILE A 88 -11.34 -6.31 10.90
CA ILE A 88 -12.50 -7.22 10.83
C ILE A 88 -12.63 -8.03 12.13
N LYS A 89 -11.53 -8.63 12.60
CA LYS A 89 -11.50 -9.36 13.88
C LYS A 89 -11.84 -8.47 15.07
N CYS A 90 -11.42 -7.20 15.04
CA CYS A 90 -11.73 -6.26 16.11
C CYS A 90 -13.21 -5.88 16.13
N ILE A 91 -13.83 -5.67 14.96
CA ILE A 91 -15.26 -5.39 14.81
C ILE A 91 -16.11 -6.59 15.28
N ILE A 92 -15.82 -7.80 14.78
CA ILE A 92 -16.56 -9.02 15.17
C ILE A 92 -16.47 -9.28 16.68
N ASN A 93 -15.27 -9.08 17.27
CA ASN A 93 -15.08 -9.29 18.70
C ASN A 93 -15.74 -8.20 19.56
N LYS A 94 -16.00 -7.01 19.01
CA LYS A 94 -16.79 -5.97 19.67
C LYS A 94 -18.27 -6.35 19.65
N HIS A 95 -18.79 -6.81 18.51
CA HIS A 95 -20.18 -7.25 18.36
C HIS A 95 -20.53 -8.46 19.25
N ASN A 96 -19.62 -9.42 19.45
CA ASN A 96 -19.87 -10.58 20.32
C ASN A 96 -19.77 -10.28 21.84
N LYS A 97 -19.52 -9.03 22.24
CA LYS A 97 -19.41 -8.62 23.65
C LYS A 97 -20.53 -7.68 24.10
N GLU A 98 -21.31 -7.15 23.17
CA GLU A 98 -22.60 -6.52 23.41
C GLU A 98 -23.68 -7.60 23.49
#